data_AF-A0A090WPS1-F1
#
_entry.id   AF-A0A090WPS1-F1
#
_cell.length_a   1.000
_cell.length_b   1.000
_cell.length_c   1.000
_cell.angle_alpha   90.00
_cell.angle_beta   90.00
_cell.angle_gamma   90.00
#
_symmetry.space_group_name_H-M   'P 1'
#
loop_
_entity.id
_entity.type
_entity.pdbx_description
1 polymer ?
#
loop_
_entity_poly.entity_id
_entity_poly.type
_entity_poly.pdbx_seq_one_letter_code
_entity_poly.pdbx_strand_id
1 'polypeptide(L)'
;MLKQIKYLTLSIVLTMLGCNDMPKEKKQITAADILGNPEYLAISYGGYRQKTRDVQPTVNELKDDMKILSAMGVKILRTYNVQLAQASNLLKAISELKQEDATFEMYVMLGAWIDCQNAWTDKAPNHEVESEQNAGEIARAVAWQNNIQILLK
;
A
#
# COMPACT_ATOMS: atom_id res chain seq x y z
N MET A 1 -45.07 -35.60 -22.17
CA MET A 1 -43.94 -34.87 -22.79
C MET A 1 -44.05 -33.35 -22.63
N LEU A 2 -45.17 -32.71 -23.00
CA LEU A 2 -45.33 -31.24 -22.90
C LEU A 2 -45.09 -30.64 -21.49
N LYS A 3 -45.46 -31.39 -20.43
CA LYS A 3 -45.29 -30.95 -19.04
C LYS A 3 -43.82 -30.94 -18.60
N GLN A 4 -43.03 -31.94 -19.02
CA GLN A 4 -41.59 -32.01 -18.75
C GLN A 4 -40.81 -30.97 -19.53
N ILE A 5 -41.23 -30.65 -20.77
CA ILE A 5 -40.67 -29.54 -21.55
C ILE A 5 -40.88 -28.20 -20.83
N LYS A 6 -42.07 -27.98 -20.22
CA LYS A 6 -42.34 -26.77 -19.41
C LYS A 6 -41.46 -26.66 -18.17
N TYR A 7 -41.21 -27.75 -17.45
CA TYR A 7 -40.32 -27.73 -16.28
C TYR A 7 -38.85 -27.52 -16.68
N LEU A 8 -38.42 -28.08 -17.81
CA LEU A 8 -37.08 -27.88 -18.36
C LEU A 8 -36.85 -26.42 -18.81
N THR A 9 -37.84 -25.81 -19.46
CA THR A 9 -37.77 -24.37 -19.83
C THR A 9 -37.77 -23.45 -18.62
N LEU A 10 -38.47 -23.80 -17.53
CA LEU A 10 -38.51 -23.01 -16.29
C LEU A 10 -37.16 -23.05 -15.55
N SER A 11 -36.46 -24.18 -15.59
CA SER A 11 -35.13 -24.35 -14.99
C SER A 11 -34.05 -23.54 -15.71
N ILE A 12 -34.16 -23.37 -17.04
CA ILE A 12 -33.19 -22.62 -17.86
C ILE A 12 -33.35 -21.10 -17.67
N VAL A 13 -34.57 -20.61 -17.44
CA VAL A 13 -34.82 -19.18 -17.17
C VAL A 13 -34.30 -18.78 -15.79
N LEU A 14 -34.35 -19.68 -14.80
CA LEU A 14 -33.89 -19.40 -13.44
C LEU A 14 -32.35 -19.28 -13.34
N THR A 15 -31.61 -19.89 -14.25
CA THR A 15 -30.14 -19.79 -14.30
C THR A 15 -29.60 -18.54 -14.99
N MET A 16 -30.46 -17.72 -15.63
CA MET A 16 -30.05 -16.47 -16.30
C MET A 16 -30.10 -15.23 -15.39
N LEU A 17 -30.44 -15.39 -14.11
CA LEU A 17 -30.20 -14.36 -13.08
C LEU A 17 -28.73 -14.41 -12.67
N GLY A 18 -27.84 -14.13 -13.63
CA GLY A 18 -26.42 -13.89 -13.37
C GLY A 18 -26.25 -12.64 -12.51
N CYS A 19 -25.25 -12.66 -11.63
CA CYS A 19 -24.87 -11.50 -10.82
C CYS A 19 -24.75 -10.26 -11.70
N ASN A 20 -25.61 -9.26 -11.45
CA ASN A 20 -25.30 -7.91 -11.85
C ASN A 20 -24.16 -7.44 -10.93
N ASP A 21 -22.94 -7.42 -11.44
CA ASP A 21 -21.87 -6.60 -10.87
C ASP A 21 -22.25 -5.14 -11.08
N MET A 22 -23.16 -4.64 -10.24
CA MET A 22 -23.35 -3.20 -10.10
C MET A 22 -21.97 -2.64 -9.72
N PRO A 23 -21.45 -1.62 -10.44
CA PRO A 23 -20.20 -1.00 -10.06
C PRO A 23 -20.37 -0.46 -8.65
N LYS A 24 -19.82 -1.18 -7.66
CA LYS A 24 -19.77 -0.70 -6.28
C LYS A 24 -19.00 0.60 -6.34
N GLU A 25 -19.68 1.70 -6.05
CA GLU A 25 -19.04 2.98 -5.79
C GLU A 25 -17.87 2.71 -4.85
N LYS A 26 -16.64 2.93 -5.33
CA LYS A 26 -15.45 2.76 -4.51
C LYS A 26 -15.54 3.82 -3.42
N LYS A 27 -16.05 3.45 -2.25
CA LYS A 27 -16.08 4.31 -1.07
C LYS A 27 -14.68 4.87 -0.87
N GLN A 28 -14.54 6.19 -0.96
CA GLN A 28 -13.26 6.85 -0.84
C GLN A 28 -12.87 6.87 0.65
N ILE A 29 -12.14 5.85 1.09
CA ILE A 29 -11.62 5.75 2.45
C ILE A 29 -10.52 6.80 2.64
N THR A 30 -10.61 7.58 3.71
CA THR A 30 -9.67 8.65 4.06
C THR A 30 -8.77 8.25 5.22
N ALA A 31 -7.71 9.02 5.47
CA ALA A 31 -6.87 8.85 6.67
C ALA A 31 -7.68 8.96 7.97
N ALA A 32 -8.69 9.83 8.00
CA ALA A 32 -9.53 10.03 9.18
C ALA A 32 -10.41 8.82 9.50
N ASP A 33 -10.81 8.04 8.48
CA ASP A 33 -11.58 6.80 8.67
C ASP A 33 -10.73 5.64 9.22
N ILE A 34 -9.42 5.71 8.97
CA ILE A 34 -8.44 4.66 9.25
C ILE A 34 -7.75 4.88 10.60
N LEU A 35 -7.28 6.10 10.87
CA LEU A 35 -6.42 6.37 12.03
C LEU A 35 -7.22 6.32 13.33
N GLY A 36 -6.81 5.43 14.25
CA GLY A 36 -7.52 5.17 15.50
C GLY A 36 -8.64 4.13 15.40
N ASN A 37 -8.88 3.59 14.20
CA ASN A 37 -9.85 2.53 13.98
C ASN A 37 -9.19 1.15 14.17
N PRO A 38 -9.65 0.32 15.13
CA PRO A 38 -9.04 -0.99 15.41
C PRO A 38 -9.15 -2.00 14.25
N GLU A 39 -10.08 -1.80 13.30
CA GLU A 39 -10.19 -2.62 12.10
C GLU A 39 -9.00 -2.45 11.13
N TYR A 40 -8.19 -1.40 11.33
CA TYR A 40 -7.02 -1.10 10.51
C TYR A 40 -5.73 -1.21 11.33
N LEU A 41 -5.36 -2.43 11.70
CA LEU A 41 -4.14 -2.69 12.46
C LEU A 41 -2.90 -2.13 11.72
N ALA A 42 -2.09 -1.37 12.44
CA ALA A 42 -0.90 -0.71 11.92
C ALA A 42 0.39 -1.38 12.39
N ILE A 43 1.43 -1.35 11.57
CA ILE A 43 2.78 -1.79 11.93
C ILE A 43 3.85 -0.89 11.30
N SER A 44 4.99 -0.74 11.96
CA SER A 44 6.18 -0.18 11.33
C SER A 44 6.91 -1.26 10.53
N TYR A 45 7.31 -0.97 9.29
CA TYR A 45 7.76 -2.01 8.37
C TYR A 45 8.97 -1.61 7.54
N GLY A 46 9.89 -2.57 7.36
CA GLY A 46 10.99 -2.51 6.40
C GLY A 46 11.40 -3.93 5.99
N GLY A 47 11.30 -4.24 4.70
CA GLY A 47 11.52 -5.61 4.17
C GLY A 47 12.97 -5.98 3.87
N TYR A 48 13.95 -5.33 4.49
CA TYR A 48 15.36 -5.63 4.24
C TYR A 48 15.74 -7.02 4.78
N ARG A 49 16.39 -7.84 3.94
CA ARG A 49 16.81 -9.21 4.28
C ARG A 49 18.33 -9.37 4.43
N GLN A 50 19.09 -8.32 4.10
CA GLN A 50 20.54 -8.28 4.17
C GLN A 50 21.02 -7.42 5.34
N LYS A 51 22.31 -7.55 5.66
CA LYS A 51 22.95 -6.80 6.77
C LYS A 51 23.11 -5.30 6.48
N THR A 52 23.04 -4.89 5.22
CA THR A 52 23.12 -3.48 4.82
C THR A 52 21.87 -3.08 4.03
N ARG A 53 21.57 -1.79 4.04
CA ARG A 53 20.48 -1.23 3.24
C ARG A 53 20.89 -0.93 1.80
N ASP A 54 22.14 -1.18 1.41
CA ASP A 54 22.57 -0.99 0.02
C ASP A 54 21.89 -2.04 -0.89
N VAL A 55 21.62 -3.22 -0.34
CA VAL A 55 20.83 -4.25 -1.00
C VAL A 55 19.35 -4.02 -0.68
N GLN A 56 18.64 -3.45 -1.65
CA GLN A 56 17.22 -3.15 -1.56
C GLN A 56 16.39 -4.41 -1.77
N PRO A 57 15.28 -4.59 -1.02
CA PRO A 57 14.38 -5.71 -1.25
C PRO A 57 13.70 -5.62 -2.61
N THR A 58 13.56 -6.77 -3.26
CA THR A 58 12.86 -6.88 -4.54
C THR A 58 11.35 -6.73 -4.37
N VAL A 59 10.65 -6.39 -5.45
CA VAL A 59 9.18 -6.31 -5.44
C VAL A 59 8.55 -7.64 -5.04
N ASN A 60 9.07 -8.77 -5.53
CA ASN A 60 8.52 -10.10 -5.21
C ASN A 60 8.67 -10.45 -3.73
N GLU A 61 9.83 -10.18 -3.12
CA GLU A 61 10.03 -10.40 -1.68
C GLU A 61 9.04 -9.57 -0.86
N LEU A 62 8.85 -8.30 -1.24
CA LEU A 62 7.89 -7.43 -0.58
C LEU A 62 6.45 -7.91 -0.77
N LYS A 63 6.09 -8.48 -1.92
CA LYS A 63 4.75 -9.06 -2.15
C LYS A 63 4.50 -10.24 -1.21
N ASP A 64 5.49 -11.08 -0.98
CA ASP A 64 5.37 -12.19 -0.02
C ASP A 64 5.13 -11.66 1.40
N ASP A 65 5.89 -10.64 1.81
CA ASP A 65 5.74 -10.00 3.11
C ASP A 65 4.34 -9.36 3.25
N MET A 66 3.83 -8.72 2.19
CA MET A 66 2.50 -8.11 2.17
C MET A 66 1.39 -9.14 2.37
N LYS A 67 1.51 -10.33 1.77
CA LYS A 67 0.56 -11.43 1.96
C LYS A 67 0.56 -11.93 3.39
N ILE A 68 1.74 -12.08 4.00
CA ILE A 68 1.87 -12.50 5.40
C ILE A 68 1.23 -11.47 6.32
N LEU A 69 1.57 -10.18 6.17
CA LEU A 69 1.03 -9.11 7.00
C LEU A 69 -0.49 -8.97 6.84
N SER A 70 -1.00 -9.07 5.60
CA SER A 70 -2.44 -9.06 5.33
C SER A 70 -3.15 -10.24 6.00
N ALA A 71 -2.57 -11.45 5.95
CA ALA A 71 -3.11 -12.62 6.64
C ALA A 71 -3.11 -12.49 8.18
N MET A 72 -2.21 -11.66 8.73
CA MET A 72 -2.20 -11.29 10.15
C MET A 72 -3.21 -10.20 10.51
N GLY A 73 -3.94 -9.65 9.53
CA GLY A 73 -4.89 -8.56 9.73
C GLY A 73 -4.27 -7.16 9.71
N VAL A 74 -2.98 -7.03 9.37
CA VAL A 74 -2.35 -5.71 9.20
C VAL A 74 -2.90 -5.04 7.94
N LYS A 75 -3.26 -3.76 8.08
CA LYS A 75 -3.81 -2.93 7.01
C LYS A 75 -3.01 -1.65 6.77
N ILE A 76 -2.19 -1.21 7.72
CA ILE A 76 -1.40 0.02 7.59
C ILE A 76 0.08 -0.27 7.84
N LEU A 77 0.92 0.18 6.92
CA LEU A 77 2.37 0.11 7.03
C LEU A 77 2.94 1.51 7.22
N ARG A 78 3.81 1.69 8.19
CA ARG A 78 4.62 2.91 8.32
C ARG A 78 6.02 2.67 7.75
N THR A 79 6.45 3.58 6.86
CA THR A 79 7.81 3.62 6.31
C THR A 79 8.59 4.83 6.84
N TYR A 80 9.86 4.96 6.45
CA TYR A 80 10.81 5.88 7.10
C TYR A 80 11.39 6.96 6.19
N ASN A 81 11.76 6.60 4.96
CA ASN A 81 12.34 7.51 3.99
C ASN A 81 11.85 7.14 2.58
N VAL A 82 12.00 8.08 1.66
CA VAL A 82 11.77 7.93 0.22
C VAL A 82 13.04 8.19 -0.60
N GLN A 83 14.20 8.28 0.08
CA GLN A 83 15.50 8.38 -0.56
C GLN A 83 15.95 7.03 -1.16
N LEU A 84 15.69 5.92 -0.46
CA LEU A 84 16.04 4.57 -0.90
C LEU A 84 14.87 3.87 -1.59
N ALA A 85 15.16 2.84 -2.39
CA ALA A 85 14.17 2.16 -3.23
C ALA A 85 13.15 1.30 -2.45
N GLN A 86 13.35 1.05 -1.15
CA GLN A 86 12.46 0.18 -0.37
C GLN A 86 11.01 0.70 -0.36
N ALA A 87 10.80 2.01 -0.19
CA ALA A 87 9.46 2.59 -0.17
C ALA A 87 8.80 2.53 -1.56
N SER A 88 9.53 2.87 -2.63
CA SER A 88 9.00 2.81 -3.99
C SER A 88 8.72 1.37 -4.44
N ASN A 89 9.59 0.42 -4.12
CA ASN A 89 9.37 -1.01 -4.38
C ASN A 89 8.17 -1.55 -3.60
N LEU A 90 7.97 -1.10 -2.35
CA LEU A 90 6.82 -1.47 -1.54
C LEU A 90 5.50 -0.97 -2.14
N LEU A 91 5.45 0.30 -2.55
CA LEU A 91 4.27 0.87 -3.20
C LEU A 91 3.95 0.14 -4.50
N LYS A 92 4.98 -0.22 -5.28
CA LYS A 92 4.82 -1.04 -6.48
C LYS A 92 4.29 -2.44 -6.16
N ALA A 93 4.84 -3.12 -5.15
CA ALA A 93 4.39 -4.44 -4.70
C ALA A 93 2.90 -4.42 -4.31
N ILE A 94 2.47 -3.43 -3.53
CA ILE A 94 1.07 -3.26 -3.13
C ILE A 94 0.19 -2.98 -4.36
N SER A 95 0.64 -2.13 -5.29
CA SER A 95 -0.10 -1.86 -6.52
C SER A 95 -0.31 -3.11 -7.36
N GLU A 96 0.74 -3.94 -7.54
CA GLU A 96 0.66 -5.21 -8.27
C GLU A 96 -0.29 -6.20 -7.57
N LEU A 97 -0.20 -6.35 -6.24
CA LEU A 97 -1.09 -7.24 -5.49
C LEU A 97 -2.57 -6.83 -5.62
N LYS A 98 -2.86 -5.54 -5.67
CA LYS A 98 -4.23 -5.04 -5.89
C LYS A 98 -4.74 -5.28 -7.31
N GLN A 99 -3.84 -5.34 -8.29
CA GLN A 99 -4.19 -5.71 -9.66
C GLN A 99 -4.46 -7.21 -9.76
N GLU A 100 -3.70 -8.03 -9.02
CA GLU A 100 -3.87 -9.48 -8.92
C GLU A 100 -5.14 -9.87 -8.15
N ASP A 101 -5.44 -9.15 -7.07
CA ASP A 101 -6.59 -9.37 -6.21
C ASP A 101 -7.22 -8.03 -5.83
N ALA A 102 -8.39 -7.74 -6.41
CA ALA A 102 -9.13 -6.51 -6.15
C ALA A 102 -9.63 -6.39 -4.70
N THR A 103 -9.61 -7.48 -3.93
CA THR A 103 -9.96 -7.48 -2.50
C THR A 103 -8.77 -7.19 -1.59
N PHE A 104 -7.54 -7.23 -2.13
CA PHE A 104 -6.34 -6.91 -1.37
C PHE A 104 -6.35 -5.44 -0.93
N GLU A 105 -6.10 -5.22 0.35
CA GLU A 105 -6.20 -3.92 0.98
C GLU A 105 -5.01 -3.70 1.93
N MET A 106 -4.22 -2.68 1.61
CA MET A 106 -3.05 -2.27 2.37
C MET A 106 -2.80 -0.77 2.12
N TYR A 107 -2.63 -0.01 3.19
CA TYR A 107 -2.37 1.42 3.20
C TYR A 107 -0.95 1.71 3.68
N VAL A 108 -0.37 2.81 3.21
CA VAL A 108 1.00 3.19 3.58
C VAL A 108 1.01 4.59 4.16
N MET A 109 1.49 4.71 5.40
CA MET A 109 1.96 5.96 5.98
C MET A 109 3.40 6.20 5.51
N LEU A 110 3.56 7.03 4.48
CA LEU A 110 4.84 7.27 3.82
C LEU A 110 5.71 8.24 4.64
N GLY A 111 6.85 7.77 5.13
CA GLY A 111 7.80 8.62 5.87
C GLY A 111 8.72 9.40 4.93
N ALA A 112 8.78 10.72 5.11
CA ALA A 112 9.82 11.57 4.56
C ALA A 112 10.86 11.86 5.64
N TRP A 113 12.12 11.53 5.37
CA TRP A 113 13.20 11.72 6.34
C TRP A 113 13.74 13.15 6.29
N ILE A 114 13.74 13.84 7.43
CA ILE A 114 14.22 15.22 7.56
C ILE A 114 15.48 15.25 8.40
N ASP A 115 16.55 15.80 7.82
CA ASP A 115 17.85 15.91 8.43
C ASP A 115 18.20 17.37 8.78
N CYS A 116 19.06 17.54 9.78
CA CYS A 116 19.76 18.81 10.02
C CYS A 116 20.96 18.97 9.10
N GLN A 117 21.51 20.18 9.00
CA GLN A 117 22.68 20.46 8.17
C GLN A 117 23.86 19.59 8.61
N ASN A 118 24.57 19.03 7.61
CA ASN A 118 25.71 18.12 7.76
C ASN A 118 25.40 16.74 8.41
N ALA A 119 24.14 16.37 8.65
CA ALA A 119 23.81 15.03 9.12
C ALA A 119 24.40 13.95 8.19
N TRP A 120 24.91 12.86 8.78
CA TRP A 120 25.49 11.71 8.05
C TRP A 120 26.72 12.05 7.17
N THR A 121 27.43 13.13 7.49
CA THR A 121 28.69 13.52 6.83
C THR A 121 29.87 13.44 7.81
N ASP A 122 31.07 13.81 7.33
CA ASP A 122 32.29 13.96 8.13
C ASP A 122 32.39 15.33 8.86
N LYS A 123 31.45 16.25 8.60
CA LYS A 123 31.39 17.57 9.26
C LYS A 123 30.55 17.50 10.54
N ALA A 124 30.77 18.48 11.44
CA ALA A 124 29.95 18.65 12.63
C ALA A 124 28.47 18.94 12.24
N PRO A 125 27.49 18.18 12.76
CA PRO A 125 26.07 18.48 12.57
C PRO A 125 25.69 19.84 13.16
N ASN A 126 24.87 20.59 12.44
CA ASN A 126 24.29 21.85 12.93
C ASN A 126 22.78 21.67 13.08
N HIS A 127 22.32 21.48 14.32
CA HIS A 127 20.93 21.18 14.64
C HIS A 127 19.97 22.37 14.52
N GLU A 128 20.48 23.58 14.30
CA GLU A 128 19.68 24.81 14.12
C GLU A 128 19.38 25.12 12.65
N VAL A 129 19.98 24.37 11.71
CA VAL A 129 19.84 24.59 10.27
C VAL A 129 19.42 23.29 9.59
N GLU A 130 18.52 23.37 8.62
CA GLU A 130 18.05 22.20 7.88
C GLU A 130 19.08 21.68 6.86
N SER A 131 18.95 20.41 6.48
CA SER A 131 19.70 19.85 5.35
C SER A 131 19.13 20.34 4.02
N GLU A 132 20.02 20.69 3.08
CA GLU A 132 19.65 21.02 1.69
C GLU A 132 18.94 19.85 0.98
N GLN A 133 19.08 18.62 1.47
CA GLN A 133 18.46 17.42 0.90
C GLN A 133 16.97 17.27 1.24
N ASN A 134 16.48 17.98 2.26
CA ASN A 134 15.10 17.84 2.76
C ASN A 134 14.06 18.16 1.68
N ALA A 135 14.30 19.21 0.88
CA ALA A 135 13.41 19.60 -0.21
C ALA A 135 13.25 18.49 -1.25
N GLY A 136 14.35 17.78 -1.56
CA GLY A 136 14.33 16.65 -2.49
C GLY A 136 13.58 15.44 -1.93
N GLU A 137 13.69 15.19 -0.62
CA GLU A 137 12.94 14.12 0.06
C GLU A 137 11.43 14.38 0.01
N ILE A 138 11.00 15.60 0.37
CA ILE A 138 9.59 15.99 0.31
C ILE A 138 9.06 15.91 -1.12
N ALA A 139 9.82 16.38 -2.11
CA ALA A 139 9.43 16.29 -3.51
C ALA A 139 9.21 14.84 -3.97
N ARG A 140 10.09 13.91 -3.56
CA ARG A 140 9.90 12.47 -3.82
C ARG A 140 8.65 11.92 -3.13
N ALA A 141 8.41 12.30 -1.88
CA ALA A 141 7.23 11.84 -1.13
C ALA A 141 5.92 12.29 -1.80
N VAL A 142 5.86 13.56 -2.22
CA VAL A 142 4.71 14.14 -2.94
C VAL A 142 4.51 13.51 -4.32
N ALA A 143 5.59 13.13 -5.03
CA ALA A 143 5.45 12.48 -6.33
C ALA A 143 4.66 11.16 -6.27
N TRP A 144 4.65 10.48 -5.12
CA TRP A 144 3.90 9.25 -4.93
C TRP A 144 2.42 9.47 -4.57
N GLN A 145 2.01 10.66 -4.10
CA GLN A 145 0.63 10.96 -3.68
C GLN A 145 -0.41 10.66 -4.76
N ASN A 146 -0.04 10.81 -6.03
CA ASN A 146 -0.94 10.59 -7.17
C ASN A 146 -1.16 9.09 -7.48
N ASN A 147 -0.41 8.17 -6.85
CA ASN A 147 -0.35 6.76 -7.21
C ASN A 147 -0.81 5.81 -6.08
N ILE A 148 -2.05 5.96 -5.61
CA ILE A 148 -2.80 4.99 -4.78
C ILE A 148 -2.54 5.07 -3.26
N GLN A 149 -3.63 5.16 -2.48
CA GLN A 149 -3.80 4.79 -1.04
C GLN A 149 -2.64 5.10 -0.08
N ILE A 150 -1.94 6.21 -0.29
CA ILE A 150 -0.97 6.74 0.66
C ILE A 150 -1.70 7.63 1.66
N LEU A 151 -1.38 7.44 2.92
CA LEU A 151 -1.70 8.36 4.00
C LEU A 151 -0.47 9.27 4.17
N LEU A 152 -0.52 10.49 3.63
CA LEU A 152 0.46 11.50 3.99
C LEU A 152 0.00 12.22 5.25
N LYS A 153 0.96 12.52 6.12
CA LYS A 153 0.79 13.47 7.22
C LYS A 153 1.70 14.65 6.97
#